data_AF-A0A376VN70-F1
#
_entry.id   AF-A0A376VN70-F1
#
_cell.length_a   1.000
_cell.length_b   1.000
_cell.length_c   1.000
_cell.angle_alpha   90.00
_cell.angle_beta   90.00
_cell.angle_gamma   90.00
#
_symmetry.space_group_name_H-M   'P 1'
#
loop_
_entity.id
_entity.type
_entity.pdbx_description
1 polymer ?
#
loop_
_entity_poly.entity_id
_entity_poly.type
_entity_poly.pdbx_seq_one_letter_code
_entity_poly.pdbx_strand_id
1 'polypeptide(L)'
;MIDRAAGCMPDGTVFSIPDQDLLPEPFQPGTLSSKESHNIYLALPVISDVINEIQGLHSAGQGTERYRLTHTRVRDFHTDEGDEQPVGLGQLIPRIVSGADDLSAMVTLPLCRILNKNATGALVLDNTFIPTIQAVRVSGLLGAFSGEVQGLLATRAADLAGRIGFA
;
A
#
# COMPACT_ATOMS: atom_id res chain seq x y z
N MET A 1 1.98 11.81 -3.46
CA MET A 1 2.93 11.29 -2.47
C MET A 1 2.15 10.40 -1.53
N ILE A 2 2.68 9.23 -1.16
CA ILE A 2 2.11 8.42 -0.07
C ILE A 2 2.69 8.97 1.24
N ASP A 3 1.84 9.20 2.23
CA ASP A 3 2.23 9.64 3.58
C ASP A 3 2.23 8.47 4.58
N ARG A 4 1.29 7.53 4.44
CA ARG A 4 1.20 6.33 5.26
C ARG A 4 0.53 5.19 4.50
N ALA A 5 1.01 3.97 4.68
CA ALA A 5 0.35 2.77 4.19
C ALA A 5 0.77 1.56 5.02
N ALA A 6 -0.16 0.67 5.31
CA ALA A 6 0.13 -0.59 5.98
C ALA A 6 -0.71 -1.70 5.37
N GLY A 7 -0.15 -2.90 5.29
CA GLY A 7 -0.83 -4.02 4.67
C GLY A 7 0.09 -5.20 4.43
N CYS A 8 -0.33 -6.05 3.51
CA CYS A 8 0.38 -7.25 3.11
C CYS A 8 0.41 -7.31 1.59
N MET A 9 1.60 -7.57 1.04
CA MET A 9 1.83 -7.79 -0.38
C MET A 9 1.32 -9.19 -0.78
N PRO A 10 1.05 -9.43 -2.08
CA PRO A 10 0.62 -10.76 -2.55
C PRO A 10 1.56 -11.93 -2.23
N ASP A 11 2.85 -11.66 -1.99
CA ASP A 11 3.84 -12.67 -1.59
C ASP A 11 3.85 -12.95 -0.07
N GLY A 12 2.96 -12.32 0.71
CA GLY A 12 2.88 -12.46 2.15
C GLY A 12 3.72 -11.44 2.94
N THR A 13 4.48 -10.59 2.26
CA THR A 13 5.30 -9.56 2.92
C THR A 13 4.43 -8.49 3.55
N VAL A 14 4.51 -8.36 4.88
CA VAL A 14 3.83 -7.29 5.62
C VAL A 14 4.66 -6.02 5.54
N PHE A 15 3.99 -4.88 5.39
CA PHE A 15 4.64 -3.57 5.39
C PHE A 15 3.89 -2.55 6.25
N SER A 16 4.62 -1.59 6.81
CA SER A 16 4.11 -0.43 7.54
C SER A 16 4.98 0.81 7.28
N ILE A 17 4.49 1.71 6.43
CA ILE A 17 5.16 2.93 5.98
C ILE A 17 4.52 4.13 6.70
N PRO A 18 5.29 5.05 7.33
CA PRO A 18 6.75 5.03 7.50
C PRO A 18 7.19 4.37 8.83
N ASP A 19 6.27 3.72 9.56
CA ASP A 19 6.52 3.29 10.95
C ASP A 19 7.65 2.26 11.08
N GLN A 20 7.75 1.32 10.15
CA GLN A 20 8.79 0.28 10.11
C GLN A 20 9.59 0.32 8.81
N ASP A 21 8.94 0.72 7.71
CA ASP A 21 9.48 0.67 6.36
C ASP A 21 9.70 2.07 5.76
N LEU A 22 10.52 2.11 4.71
CA LEU A 22 10.89 3.37 4.08
C LEU A 22 9.71 4.00 3.32
N LEU A 23 9.61 5.33 3.39
CA LEU A 23 8.72 6.08 2.51
C LEU A 23 9.23 5.98 1.06
N PRO A 24 8.40 5.54 0.10
CA PRO A 24 8.83 5.42 -1.29
C PRO A 24 9.20 6.77 -1.90
N GLU A 25 10.16 6.75 -2.81
CA GLU A 25 10.51 7.94 -3.59
C GLU A 25 9.27 8.52 -4.30
N PRO A 26 9.11 9.86 -4.35
CA PRO A 26 7.99 10.48 -5.02
C PRO A 26 7.88 10.05 -6.49
N PHE A 27 6.78 9.37 -6.81
CA PHE A 27 6.51 8.95 -8.17
C PHE A 27 6.24 10.14 -9.10
N GLN A 28 6.96 10.19 -10.21
CA GLN A 28 6.72 11.13 -11.30
C GLN A 28 6.17 10.37 -12.50
N PRO A 29 4.86 10.45 -12.79
CA PRO A 29 4.29 9.74 -13.92
C PRO A 29 4.87 10.27 -15.24
N GLY A 30 5.27 9.33 -16.10
CA GLY A 30 5.63 9.61 -17.49
C GLY A 30 4.40 9.93 -18.35
N THR A 31 4.52 9.70 -19.66
CA THR A 31 3.40 9.88 -20.59
C THR A 31 2.35 8.79 -20.38
N LEU A 32 1.09 9.19 -20.20
CA LEU A 32 -0.05 8.29 -20.07
C LEU A 32 -0.55 7.85 -21.45
N SER A 33 0.24 7.06 -22.17
CA SER A 33 0.00 6.69 -23.58
C SER A 33 -0.76 5.37 -23.77
N SER A 34 -0.74 4.48 -22.78
CA SER A 34 -1.41 3.17 -22.82
C SER A 34 -2.35 3.00 -21.63
N LYS A 35 -3.32 2.09 -21.73
CA LYS A 35 -4.25 1.79 -20.63
C LYS A 35 -3.53 1.38 -19.35
N GLU A 36 -2.41 0.68 -19.49
CA GLU A 36 -1.57 0.17 -18.40
C GLU A 36 -0.86 1.32 -17.68
N SER A 37 -0.40 2.34 -18.41
CA SER A 37 0.30 3.50 -17.84
C SER A 37 -0.54 4.32 -16.85
N HIS A 38 -1.87 4.17 -16.90
CA HIS A 38 -2.79 4.78 -15.94
C HIS A 38 -2.85 4.06 -14.60
N ASN A 39 -2.49 2.77 -14.53
CA ASN A 39 -2.54 1.99 -13.30
C ASN A 39 -1.21 2.12 -12.55
N ILE A 40 -1.27 2.53 -11.29
CA ILE A 40 -0.10 2.74 -10.45
C ILE A 40 -0.09 1.70 -9.34
N TYR A 41 1.09 1.16 -9.05
CA TYR A 41 1.29 0.08 -8.10
C TYR A 41 2.30 0.47 -7.03
N LEU A 42 2.07 -0.02 -5.81
CA LEU A 42 3.13 -0.23 -4.85
C LEU A 42 3.84 -1.54 -5.21
N ALA A 43 5.17 -1.55 -5.24
CA ALA A 43 5.94 -2.70 -5.71
C ALA A 43 7.13 -3.00 -4.81
N LEU A 44 7.44 -4.29 -4.73
CA LEU A 44 8.69 -4.82 -4.18
C LEU A 44 9.31 -5.79 -5.21
N PRO A 45 10.64 -5.86 -5.36
CA PRO A 45 11.28 -6.90 -6.16
C PRO A 45 10.87 -8.29 -5.66
N VAL A 46 10.69 -9.29 -6.52
CA VAL A 46 10.33 -10.67 -6.10
C VAL A 46 11.37 -11.26 -5.14
N ILE A 47 10.91 -12.04 -4.15
CA ILE A 47 11.80 -12.73 -3.18
C ILE A 47 12.76 -13.67 -3.95
N SER A 48 14.03 -13.66 -3.58
CA SER A 48 15.06 -14.47 -4.22
C SER A 48 15.94 -15.19 -3.19
N ASP A 49 16.03 -16.52 -3.31
CA ASP A 49 16.95 -17.32 -2.49
C ASP A 49 18.40 -17.33 -3.03
N VAL A 50 18.63 -16.72 -4.20
CA VAL A 50 19.92 -16.77 -4.91
C VAL A 50 20.67 -15.45 -4.78
N ILE A 51 19.96 -14.36 -4.56
CA ILE A 51 20.47 -12.99 -4.59
C ILE A 51 20.38 -12.38 -3.18
N ASN A 52 21.37 -11.57 -2.80
CA ASN A 52 21.27 -10.76 -1.59
C ASN A 52 20.24 -9.64 -1.79
N GLU A 53 19.23 -9.59 -0.91
CA GLU A 53 18.14 -8.63 -0.99
C GLU A 53 18.44 -7.29 -0.27
N ILE A 54 19.60 -7.16 0.38
CA ILE A 54 20.01 -5.96 1.11
C ILE A 54 20.73 -4.95 0.21
N GLN A 55 20.23 -3.72 0.19
CA GLN A 55 20.82 -2.59 -0.53
C GLN A 55 22.29 -2.39 -0.17
N GLY A 56 23.14 -2.33 -1.20
CA GLY A 56 24.57 -2.00 -1.07
C GLY A 56 25.47 -3.17 -0.67
N LEU A 57 24.94 -4.35 -0.35
CA LEU A 57 25.73 -5.56 -0.10
C LEU A 57 25.66 -6.49 -1.32
N HIS A 58 26.79 -6.61 -2.03
CA HIS A 58 26.99 -7.48 -3.20
C HIS A 58 25.93 -7.34 -4.30
N SER A 59 26.22 -6.42 -5.23
CA SER A 59 25.47 -6.07 -6.44
C SER A 59 24.96 -7.26 -7.25
N ALA A 60 23.68 -7.60 -7.08
CA ALA A 60 22.94 -8.40 -8.03
C ALA A 60 22.05 -7.50 -8.88
N GLY A 61 22.68 -6.64 -9.69
CA GLY A 61 21.98 -5.67 -10.54
C GLY A 61 21.31 -4.54 -9.76
N GLN A 62 21.18 -3.38 -10.40
CA GLN A 62 20.38 -2.29 -9.86
C GLN A 62 18.91 -2.73 -9.85
N GLY A 63 18.25 -2.70 -8.68
CA GLY A 63 16.80 -2.79 -8.61
C GLY A 63 16.21 -4.09 -8.07
N THR A 64 17.03 -5.03 -7.60
CA THR A 64 16.59 -6.29 -6.97
C THR A 64 16.51 -6.20 -5.44
N GLU A 65 16.94 -5.08 -4.86
CA GLU A 65 17.07 -4.93 -3.42
C GLU A 65 15.70 -4.66 -2.79
N ARG A 66 15.30 -5.56 -1.88
CA ARG A 66 14.04 -5.46 -1.14
C ARG A 66 14.18 -4.68 0.16
N TYR A 67 15.36 -4.72 0.78
CA TYR A 67 15.60 -4.14 2.09
C TYR A 67 16.78 -3.18 2.11
N ARG A 68 16.76 -2.23 3.03
CA ARG A 68 17.91 -1.45 3.48
C ARG A 68 18.27 -1.87 4.89
N LEU A 69 19.57 -2.05 5.16
CA LEU A 69 20.06 -2.22 6.52
C LEU A 69 20.02 -0.89 7.27
N THR A 70 19.32 -0.85 8.38
CA THR A 70 19.35 0.25 9.36
C THR A 70 19.85 -0.26 10.71
N HIS A 71 20.44 0.60 11.52
CA HIS A 71 20.87 0.25 12.87
C HIS A 71 19.98 0.99 13.87
N THR A 72 19.26 0.24 14.70
CA THR A 72 18.37 0.80 15.72
C THR A 72 18.82 0.34 17.09
N ARG A 73 18.78 1.24 18.07
CA ARG A 73 19.02 0.89 19.48
C ARG A 73 17.75 0.27 20.03
N VAL A 74 17.82 -1.00 20.42
CA VAL A 74 16.70 -1.76 20.98
C VAL A 74 16.96 -1.98 22.46
N ARG A 75 15.98 -1.63 23.28
CA ARG A 75 16.03 -1.80 24.74
C ARG A 75 15.64 -3.23 25.14
N ASP A 76 16.36 -3.81 26.09
CA ASP A 76 15.96 -5.04 26.76
C ASP A 76 14.85 -4.75 27.80
N PHE A 77 13.70 -5.41 27.66
CA PHE A 77 12.58 -5.34 28.62
C PHE A 77 12.49 -6.56 29.55
N HIS A 78 13.30 -7.59 29.33
CA HIS A 78 13.34 -8.79 30.16
C HIS A 78 14.21 -8.59 31.39
N THR A 79 15.38 -7.97 31.23
CA THR A 79 16.35 -7.79 32.33
C THR A 79 16.00 -6.55 33.15
N ASP A 80 16.08 -6.66 34.48
CA ASP A 80 15.97 -5.48 35.36
C ASP A 80 17.13 -4.52 35.07
N GLU A 81 16.82 -3.23 34.94
CA GLU A 81 17.75 -2.21 34.39
C GLU A 81 18.29 -2.53 32.98
N GLY A 82 17.50 -3.19 32.13
CA GLY A 82 17.90 -3.57 30.76
C GLY A 82 18.40 -2.40 29.91
N ASP A 83 19.62 -2.58 29.37
CA ASP A 83 20.32 -1.64 28.50
C ASP A 83 19.81 -1.65 27.05
N GLU A 84 20.21 -0.63 26.29
CA GLU A 84 20.00 -0.57 24.84
C GLU A 84 21.19 -1.13 24.05
N GLN A 85 20.92 -1.99 23.07
CA GLN A 85 21.93 -2.54 22.16
C GLN A 85 21.63 -2.16 20.70
N PRO A 86 22.66 -1.84 19.89
CA PRO A 86 22.47 -1.60 18.47
C PRO A 86 22.17 -2.93 17.76
N VAL A 87 21.04 -2.97 17.04
CA VAL A 87 20.60 -4.12 16.25
C VAL A 87 20.45 -3.69 14.79
N GLY A 88 20.95 -4.51 13.87
CA GLY A 88 20.72 -4.35 12.44
C GLY A 88 19.30 -4.83 12.09
N LEU A 89 18.50 -3.94 11.50
CA LEU A 89 17.15 -4.23 11.03
C LEU A 89 17.07 -4.05 9.51
N GLY A 90 16.33 -4.92 8.84
CA GLY A 90 15.99 -4.74 7.43
C GLY A 90 14.70 -3.92 7.32
N GLN A 91 14.75 -2.76 6.68
CA GLN A 91 13.56 -1.98 6.33
C GLN A 91 13.23 -2.20 4.88
N LEU A 92 11.96 -2.46 4.54
CA LEU A 92 11.58 -2.58 3.13
C LEU A 92 11.86 -1.27 2.39
N ILE A 93 12.14 -1.40 1.09
CA ILE A 93 12.29 -0.30 0.13
C ILE A 93 11.16 -0.39 -0.90
N PRO A 94 9.93 0.02 -0.54
CA PRO A 94 8.81 -0.04 -1.46
C PRO A 94 8.99 1.01 -2.57
N ARG A 95 8.50 0.65 -3.76
CA ARG A 95 8.58 1.50 -4.96
C ARG A 95 7.18 1.80 -5.45
N ILE A 96 7.00 2.97 -6.05
CA ILE A 96 5.78 3.28 -6.78
C ILE A 96 6.12 3.19 -8.26
N VAL A 97 5.40 2.35 -8.99
CA VAL A 97 5.67 2.02 -10.40
C VAL A 97 4.41 2.13 -11.26
N SER A 98 4.61 2.34 -12.55
CA SER A 98 3.56 2.34 -13.56
C SER A 98 3.26 0.92 -14.04
N GLY A 99 2.02 0.66 -14.42
CA GLY A 99 1.64 -0.58 -15.10
C GLY A 99 2.27 -0.76 -16.48
N ALA A 100 2.83 0.31 -17.05
CA ALA A 100 3.58 0.26 -18.30
C ALA A 100 5.07 -0.08 -18.11
N ASP A 101 5.56 -0.13 -16.87
CA ASP A 101 6.94 -0.54 -16.57
C ASP A 101 7.11 -2.06 -16.71
N ASP A 102 8.35 -2.55 -16.76
CA ASP A 102 8.62 -3.99 -16.65
C ASP A 102 8.40 -4.48 -15.21
N LEU A 103 7.28 -5.16 -15.00
CA LEU A 103 6.86 -5.69 -13.70
C LEU A 103 7.21 -7.18 -13.52
N SER A 104 7.90 -7.81 -14.46
CA SER A 104 8.16 -9.26 -14.46
C SER A 104 8.92 -9.74 -13.22
N ALA A 105 9.77 -8.88 -12.65
CA ALA A 105 10.54 -9.14 -11.44
C ALA A 105 9.96 -8.45 -10.19
N MET A 106 8.69 -8.04 -10.22
CA MET A 106 8.06 -7.27 -9.14
C MET A 106 6.80 -7.95 -8.61
N VAL A 107 6.65 -7.96 -7.29
CA VAL A 107 5.39 -8.20 -6.60
C VAL A 107 4.69 -6.86 -6.45
N THR A 108 3.46 -6.75 -6.97
CA THR A 108 2.76 -5.47 -7.06
C THR A 108 1.42 -5.48 -6.35
N LEU A 109 1.06 -4.34 -5.77
CA LEU A 109 -0.22 -4.08 -5.14
C LEU A 109 -0.84 -2.82 -5.80
N PRO A 110 -2.02 -2.92 -6.43
CA PRO A 110 -2.67 -1.78 -7.06
C PRO A 110 -2.95 -0.66 -6.06
N LEU A 111 -2.38 0.52 -6.30
CA LEU A 111 -2.42 1.66 -5.39
C LEU A 111 -3.50 2.66 -5.81
N CYS A 112 -3.45 3.12 -7.07
CA CYS A 112 -4.41 4.05 -7.62
C CYS A 112 -4.43 3.99 -9.15
N ARG A 113 -5.37 4.71 -9.76
CA ARG A 113 -5.39 4.97 -11.19
C ARG A 113 -5.36 6.47 -11.46
N ILE A 114 -4.49 6.89 -12.36
CA ILE A 114 -4.42 8.27 -12.85
C ILE A 114 -5.33 8.37 -14.07
N LEU A 115 -6.24 9.34 -14.12
CA LEU A 115 -7.10 9.57 -15.29
C LEU A 115 -6.37 10.43 -16.33
N ASN A 116 -5.82 11.56 -15.90
CA ASN A 116 -5.02 12.42 -16.76
C ASN A 116 -4.06 13.29 -15.94
N LYS A 117 -3.15 13.96 -16.65
CA LYS A 117 -2.30 15.03 -16.14
C LYS A 117 -2.79 16.33 -16.76
N ASN A 118 -3.16 17.30 -15.93
CA ASN A 118 -3.67 18.58 -16.41
C ASN A 118 -2.53 19.48 -16.95
N ALA A 119 -2.88 20.63 -17.55
CA ALA A 119 -1.90 21.57 -18.11
C ALA A 119 -0.92 22.14 -17.06
N THR A 120 -1.29 22.15 -15.78
CA THR A 120 -0.41 22.57 -14.67
C THR A 120 0.53 21.47 -14.19
N GLY A 121 0.42 20.26 -14.74
CA GLY A 121 1.19 19.08 -14.33
C GLY A 121 0.60 18.32 -13.15
N ALA A 122 -0.52 18.77 -12.57
CA ALA A 122 -1.21 18.06 -11.51
C ALA A 122 -1.93 16.82 -12.05
N LEU A 123 -1.96 15.77 -11.24
CA LEU A 123 -2.57 14.49 -11.57
C LEU A 123 -4.02 14.47 -11.11
N VAL A 124 -4.92 14.04 -11.98
CA VAL A 124 -6.30 13.72 -11.61
C VAL A 124 -6.38 12.22 -11.38
N LEU A 125 -6.77 11.83 -10.18
CA LEU A 125 -6.94 10.43 -9.82
C LEU A 125 -8.36 9.95 -10.12
N ASP A 126 -8.49 8.68 -10.43
CA ASP A 126 -9.77 7.99 -10.52
C ASP A 126 -10.30 7.72 -9.12
N ASN A 127 -11.20 8.56 -8.63
CA ASN A 127 -11.81 8.42 -7.30
C ASN A 127 -12.78 7.22 -7.22
N THR A 128 -13.08 6.55 -8.33
CA THR A 128 -13.88 5.31 -8.33
C THR A 128 -13.02 4.06 -8.21
N PHE A 129 -11.70 4.20 -8.30
CA PHE A 129 -10.77 3.09 -8.13
C PHE A 129 -10.79 2.58 -6.69
N ILE A 130 -10.98 1.27 -6.54
CA ILE A 130 -10.90 0.59 -5.25
C ILE A 130 -9.56 -0.17 -5.23
N PRO A 131 -8.59 0.23 -4.38
CA PRO A 131 -7.34 -0.50 -4.23
C PRO A 131 -7.58 -1.87 -3.59
N THR A 132 -6.54 -2.71 -3.55
CA THR A 132 -6.59 -3.94 -2.76
C THR A 132 -6.69 -3.58 -1.28
N ILE A 133 -7.88 -3.73 -0.71
CA ILE A 133 -8.16 -3.40 0.69
C ILE A 133 -8.32 -4.68 1.52
N GLN A 134 -7.80 -4.65 2.74
CA GLN A 134 -8.05 -5.69 3.74
C GLN A 134 -9.19 -5.31 4.70
N ALA A 135 -9.59 -4.05 4.70
CA ALA A 135 -10.68 -3.55 5.52
C ALA A 135 -11.50 -2.51 4.76
N VAL A 136 -12.83 -2.68 4.78
CA VAL A 136 -13.80 -1.81 4.09
C VAL A 136 -13.62 -0.34 4.46
N ARG A 137 -13.34 -0.04 5.74
CA ARG A 137 -13.12 1.33 6.25
C ARG A 137 -12.02 2.11 5.54
N VAL A 138 -11.09 1.42 4.86
CA VAL A 138 -9.98 2.04 4.12
C VAL A 138 -10.47 2.66 2.81
N SER A 139 -11.55 2.14 2.22
CA SER A 139 -12.16 2.70 1.01
C SER A 139 -13.33 3.59 1.38
N GLY A 140 -13.21 4.90 1.12
CA GLY A 140 -14.32 5.83 1.31
C GLY A 140 -15.55 5.47 0.48
N LEU A 141 -15.35 4.97 -0.74
CA LEU A 141 -16.43 4.52 -1.62
C LEU A 141 -17.21 3.35 -1.02
N LEU A 142 -16.50 2.31 -0.55
CA LEU A 142 -17.14 1.15 0.05
C LEU A 142 -17.74 1.45 1.42
N GLY A 143 -17.12 2.36 2.20
CA GLY A 143 -17.69 2.86 3.44
C GLY A 143 -19.01 3.60 3.20
N ALA A 144 -19.07 4.50 2.22
CA ALA A 144 -20.28 5.21 1.84
C ALA A 144 -21.38 4.25 1.35
N PHE A 145 -21.02 3.31 0.47
CA PHE A 145 -21.93 2.27 0.00
C PHE A 145 -22.50 1.42 1.14
N SER A 146 -21.66 1.00 2.09
CA SER A 146 -22.11 0.26 3.27
C SER A 146 -23.11 1.07 4.11
N GLY A 147 -22.87 2.38 4.27
CA GLY A 147 -23.79 3.27 4.99
C GLY A 147 -25.14 3.43 4.28
N GLU A 148 -25.13 3.54 2.95
CA GLU A 148 -26.34 3.63 2.13
C GLU A 148 -27.20 2.36 2.25
N VAL A 149 -26.57 1.19 2.12
CA VAL A 149 -27.25 -0.11 2.29
C VAL A 149 -27.87 -0.22 3.69
N GLN A 150 -27.14 0.18 4.73
CA GLN A 150 -27.66 0.20 6.09
C GLN A 150 -28.87 1.12 6.25
N GLY A 151 -28.84 2.32 5.65
CA GLY A 151 -29.96 3.26 5.67
C GLY A 151 -31.21 2.73 4.95
N LEU A 152 -31.02 2.09 3.80
CA LEU A 152 -32.11 1.45 3.05
C LEU A 152 -32.76 0.32 3.85
N LEU A 153 -31.94 -0.53 4.49
CA LEU A 153 -32.43 -1.61 5.35
C LEU A 153 -33.21 -1.07 6.56
N ALA A 154 -32.71 -0.03 7.22
CA ALA A 154 -33.39 0.60 8.36
C ALA A 154 -34.75 1.19 7.95
N THR A 155 -34.79 1.87 6.81
CA THR A 155 -36.04 2.45 6.26
C THR A 155 -37.06 1.36 5.98
N ARG A 156 -36.65 0.26 5.33
CA ARG A 156 -37.54 -0.88 5.03
C ARG A 156 -38.01 -1.61 6.28
N ALA A 157 -37.14 -1.78 7.27
CA ALA A 157 -37.50 -2.39 8.54
C ALA A 157 -38.55 -1.55 9.28
N ALA A 158 -38.39 -0.22 9.30
CA ALA A 158 -39.34 0.70 9.93
C ALA A 158 -40.72 0.66 9.23
N ASP A 159 -40.75 0.66 7.90
CA ASP A 159 -41.98 0.56 7.10
C ASP A 159 -42.73 -0.75 7.39
N LEU A 160 -42.02 -1.88 7.41
CA LEU A 160 -42.62 -3.19 7.72
C LEU A 160 -43.13 -3.26 9.17
N ALA A 161 -42.34 -2.79 10.15
CA ALA A 161 -42.73 -2.78 11.55
C ALA A 161 -43.99 -1.91 11.79
N GLY A 162 -44.06 -0.76 11.14
CA GLY A 162 -45.24 0.11 11.17
C GLY A 162 -46.52 -0.58 10.69
N ARG A 163 -46.42 -1.55 9.76
CA ARG A 163 -47.58 -2.29 9.25
C ARG A 163 -48.04 -3.42 10.19
N ILE A 164 -47.15 -3.94 11.04
CA ILE A 164 -47.46 -5.02 12.00
C ILE A 164 -48.02 -4.43 13.30
N GLY A 165 -47.58 -3.24 13.71
CA GLY A 165 -48.01 -2.58 14.96
C GLY A 165 -49.44 -2.03 14.99
N PHE A 166 -50.25 -2.23 13.93
CA PHE A 166 -51.68 -1.87 13.86
C PHE A 166 -52.62 -3.09 13.82
N ALA A 167 -52.14 -4.29 14.15
CA ALA A 167 -52.95 -5.50 14.30
C ALA A 167 -53.19 -5.86 15.78
#